data_AF-J3CAS4-F1
#
_entry.id   AF-J3CAS4-F1
#
_cell.length_a   1.000
_cell.length_b   1.000
_cell.length_c   1.000
_cell.angle_alpha   90.00
_cell.angle_beta   90.00
_cell.angle_gamma   90.00
#
_symmetry.space_group_name_H-M   'P 1'
#
loop_
_entity.id
_entity.type
_entity.pdbx_description
1 polymer ?
#
loop_
_entity_poly.entity_id
_entity_poly.type
_entity_poly.pdbx_seq_one_letter_code
_entity_poly.pdbx_strand_id
1 'polypeptide(L)'
;MTGTNFKEIHIGKLIKERTLELDLETSRICNFLRMDEKEIEKMYLAESMDTKILLRWCKLLEYDFFRIYSQHLIFYAPPSNPDSQSKKKKESNLPQFRKNLYTKEIIDFILELLEEGEKTKEQIMLEYKIPKTTLYRWIHKK
;
A
#
# COMPACT_ATOMS: atom_id res chain seq x y z
N MET A 1 -0.35 -18.77 -0.59
CA MET A 1 -0.77 -17.38 -0.85
C MET A 1 0.20 -16.49 -0.10
N THR A 2 1.06 -15.75 -0.80
CA THR A 2 1.98 -14.79 -0.18
C THR A 2 1.22 -13.48 0.01
N GLY A 3 0.40 -13.40 1.06
CA GLY A 3 -0.19 -12.13 1.46
C GLY A 3 0.95 -11.18 1.84
N THR A 4 1.14 -10.11 1.07
CA THR A 4 2.16 -9.11 1.36
C THR A 4 1.87 -8.51 2.73
N ASN A 5 2.78 -8.70 3.69
CA ASN A 5 2.65 -8.12 5.02
C ASN A 5 2.84 -6.60 4.92
N PHE A 6 1.75 -5.85 4.98
CA PHE A 6 1.79 -4.38 4.92
C PHE A 6 2.22 -3.74 6.25
N LYS A 7 2.38 -4.52 7.34
CA LYS A 7 2.79 -4.01 8.65
C LYS A 7 4.27 -3.64 8.68
N GLU A 8 5.11 -4.45 8.05
CA GLU A 8 6.56 -4.25 7.95
C GLU A 8 6.94 -4.13 6.47
N ILE A 9 7.25 -2.92 6.04
CA ILE A 9 7.52 -2.64 4.62
C ILE A 9 9.03 -2.70 4.39
N HIS A 10 9.46 -3.66 3.57
CA HIS A 10 10.83 -3.71 3.07
C HIS A 10 10.86 -3.38 1.58
N ILE A 11 10.98 -2.08 1.26
CA ILE A 11 10.75 -1.58 -0.11
C ILE A 11 11.77 -2.11 -1.12
N GLY A 12 13.02 -2.29 -0.72
CA GLY A 12 14.08 -2.82 -1.59
C GLY A 12 13.77 -4.22 -2.14
N LYS A 13 13.20 -5.10 -1.30
CA LYS A 13 12.82 -6.46 -1.70
C LYS A 13 11.69 -6.43 -2.73
N LEU A 14 10.68 -5.61 -2.51
CA LEU A 14 9.55 -5.45 -3.44
C LEU A 14 9.99 -4.89 -4.79
N ILE A 15 10.93 -3.93 -4.78
CA ILE A 15 11.54 -3.42 -6.03
C ILE A 15 12.30 -4.55 -6.72
N LYS A 16 13.10 -5.34 -5.99
CA LYS A 16 13.85 -6.47 -6.56
C LYS A 16 12.93 -7.51 -7.20
N GLU A 17 11.89 -7.92 -6.47
CA GLU A 17 10.88 -8.85 -6.97
C GLU A 17 10.26 -8.32 -8.26
N ARG A 18 9.82 -7.06 -8.28
CA ARG A 18 9.23 -6.46 -9.49
C ARG A 18 10.22 -6.35 -10.66
N THR A 19 11.50 -6.10 -10.40
CA THR A 19 12.53 -6.09 -11.46
C THR A 19 12.72 -7.48 -12.07
N LEU A 20 12.66 -8.54 -11.24
CA LEU A 20 12.75 -9.92 -11.70
C LEU A 20 11.51 -10.35 -12.48
N GLU A 21 10.31 -9.94 -12.06
CA GLU A 21 9.05 -10.19 -12.79
C GLU A 21 9.04 -9.61 -14.21
N LEU A 22 9.70 -8.46 -14.38
CA LEU A 22 9.80 -7.75 -15.66
C LEU A 22 11.02 -8.17 -16.49
N ASP A 23 11.86 -9.07 -15.99
CA ASP A 23 13.12 -9.50 -16.60
C ASP A 23 13.98 -8.30 -17.06
N LEU A 24 14.08 -7.27 -16.20
CA LEU A 24 14.79 -6.04 -16.52
C LEU A 24 16.29 -6.20 -16.32
N GLU A 25 17.06 -5.98 -17.37
CA GLU A 25 18.52 -5.96 -17.28
C GLU A 25 19.03 -4.86 -16.34
N THR A 26 20.01 -5.22 -15.48
CA THR A 26 20.70 -4.28 -14.58
C THR A 26 21.27 -3.06 -15.32
N SER A 27 21.78 -3.26 -16.55
CA SER A 27 22.30 -2.19 -17.41
C SER A 27 21.26 -1.09 -17.67
N ARG A 28 20.01 -1.49 -17.99
CA ARG A 28 18.89 -0.59 -18.23
C ARG A 28 18.48 0.15 -16.96
N ILE A 29 18.48 -0.54 -15.83
CA ILE A 29 18.19 0.04 -14.52
C ILE A 29 19.23 1.12 -14.16
N CYS A 30 20.51 0.77 -14.23
CA CYS A 30 21.64 1.68 -13.99
C CYS A 30 21.56 2.93 -14.89
N ASN A 31 21.27 2.74 -16.18
CA ASN A 31 21.12 3.85 -17.13
C ASN A 31 19.94 4.78 -16.79
N PHE A 32 18.77 4.20 -16.46
CA PHE A 32 17.59 4.99 -16.13
C PHE A 32 17.75 5.74 -14.80
N LEU A 33 18.35 5.09 -13.80
CA LEU A 33 18.57 5.65 -12.47
C LEU A 33 19.84 6.50 -12.36
N ARG A 34 20.74 6.43 -13.35
CA ARG A 34 22.05 7.10 -13.33
C ARG A 34 22.84 6.75 -12.08
N MET A 35 22.88 5.45 -11.79
CA MET A 35 23.48 4.85 -10.60
C MET A 35 24.27 3.63 -11.02
N ASP A 36 25.30 3.28 -10.26
CA ASP A 36 26.07 2.07 -10.51
C ASP A 36 25.38 0.82 -9.94
N GLU A 37 25.82 -0.35 -10.40
CA GLU A 37 25.25 -1.63 -9.97
C GLU A 37 25.34 -1.85 -8.45
N LYS A 38 26.38 -1.36 -7.79
CA LYS A 38 26.53 -1.49 -6.34
C LYS A 38 25.51 -0.64 -5.60
N GLU A 39 25.19 0.54 -6.11
CA GLU A 39 24.10 1.38 -5.58
C GLU A 39 22.75 0.69 -5.74
N ILE A 40 22.48 0.06 -6.89
CA ILE A 40 21.25 -0.71 -7.12
C ILE A 40 21.15 -1.91 -6.16
N GLU A 41 22.22 -2.68 -5.98
CA GLU A 41 22.23 -3.81 -5.05
C GLU A 41 21.99 -3.36 -3.60
N LYS A 42 22.57 -2.23 -3.18
CA LYS A 42 22.28 -1.63 -1.87
C LYS A 42 20.81 -1.25 -1.72
N MET A 43 20.18 -0.74 -2.80
CA MET A 43 18.76 -0.39 -2.78
C MET A 43 17.86 -1.60 -2.59
N TYR A 44 18.20 -2.76 -3.17
CA TYR A 44 17.43 -3.98 -2.97
C TYR A 44 17.46 -4.50 -1.53
N LEU A 45 18.53 -4.19 -0.79
CA LEU A 45 18.68 -4.56 0.62
C LEU A 45 18.10 -3.52 1.58
N ALA A 46 17.67 -2.36 1.09
CA ALA A 46 17.17 -1.29 1.92
C ALA A 46 15.70 -1.51 2.33
N GLU A 47 15.41 -1.38 3.62
CA GLU A 47 14.05 -1.44 4.16
C GLU A 47 13.21 -0.23 3.71
N SER A 48 13.83 0.95 3.66
CA SER A 48 13.23 2.20 3.20
C SER A 48 14.09 2.88 2.15
N MET A 49 13.51 3.85 1.44
CA MET A 49 14.18 4.53 0.33
C MET A 49 13.78 6.00 0.27
N ASP A 50 14.70 6.86 -0.17
CA ASP A 50 14.37 8.25 -0.48
C ASP A 50 13.23 8.32 -1.50
N THR A 51 12.25 9.20 -1.23
CA THR A 51 11.01 9.28 -2.01
C THR A 51 11.24 9.71 -3.46
N LYS A 52 12.28 10.50 -3.77
CA LYS A 52 12.61 10.87 -5.14
C LYS A 52 13.16 9.67 -5.90
N ILE A 53 13.98 8.84 -5.24
CA ILE A 53 14.49 7.59 -5.82
C ILE A 53 13.34 6.60 -6.02
N LEU A 54 12.48 6.42 -5.00
CA LEU A 54 11.31 5.53 -5.09
C LEU A 54 10.35 5.95 -6.22
N LEU A 55 10.14 7.25 -6.42
CA LEU A 55 9.34 7.75 -7.54
C LEU A 55 9.94 7.39 -8.91
N ARG A 56 11.27 7.38 -9.04
CA ARG A 56 11.94 6.94 -10.27
C ARG A 56 11.79 5.44 -10.47
N TRP A 57 11.89 4.63 -9.41
CA TRP A 57 11.56 3.21 -9.47
C TRP A 57 10.12 2.97 -9.91
N CYS A 58 9.16 3.74 -9.38
CA CYS A 58 7.76 3.63 -9.80
C CYS A 58 7.60 3.87 -11.31
N LYS A 59 8.31 4.86 -11.86
CA LYS A 59 8.28 5.15 -13.29
C LYS A 59 8.96 4.08 -14.14
N LEU A 60 10.08 3.53 -13.67
CA LEU A 60 10.83 2.50 -14.38
C LEU A 60 10.07 1.16 -14.44
N LEU A 61 9.42 0.80 -13.32
CA LEU A 61 8.75 -0.49 -13.14
C LEU A 61 7.24 -0.44 -13.38
N GLU A 62 6.73 0.74 -13.75
CA GLU A 62 5.31 1.03 -13.96
C GLU A 62 4.43 0.54 -12.80
N TYR A 63 4.94 0.67 -11.58
CA TYR A 63 4.31 0.17 -10.37
C TYR A 63 4.29 1.26 -9.28
N ASP A 64 3.11 1.53 -8.72
CA ASP A 64 2.94 2.57 -7.71
C ASP A 64 3.28 2.03 -6.30
N PHE A 65 4.57 2.05 -5.95
CA PHE A 65 5.05 1.59 -4.66
C PHE A 65 4.55 2.43 -3.47
N PHE A 66 4.06 3.65 -3.70
CA PHE A 66 3.50 4.48 -2.62
C PHE A 66 2.18 3.93 -2.08
N ARG A 67 1.51 3.04 -2.83
CA ARG A 67 0.28 2.38 -2.39
C ARG A 67 0.50 1.45 -1.20
N ILE A 68 1.67 0.82 -1.12
CA ILE A 68 2.03 -0.07 -0.01
C ILE A 68 2.03 0.74 1.30
N TYR A 69 2.64 1.91 1.29
CA TYR A 69 2.62 2.83 2.45
C TYR A 69 1.22 3.37 2.73
N SER A 70 0.45 3.67 1.69
CA SER A 70 -0.95 4.11 1.85
C SER A 70 -1.82 3.01 2.48
N GLN A 71 -1.64 1.75 2.08
CA GLN A 71 -2.31 0.58 2.66
C GLN A 71 -1.90 0.37 4.12
N HIS A 72 -0.61 0.50 4.44
CA HIS A 72 -0.16 0.45 5.83
C HIS A 72 -0.89 1.49 6.70
N LEU A 73 -1.03 2.73 6.22
CA LEU A 73 -1.79 3.76 6.92
C LEU A 73 -3.28 3.42 7.06
N ILE A 74 -3.88 2.69 6.12
CA ILE A 74 -5.28 2.27 6.20
C ILE A 74 -5.45 1.17 7.27
N PHE A 75 -4.53 0.22 7.34
CA PHE A 75 -4.67 -0.96 8.21
C PHE A 75 -4.12 -0.80 9.62
N TYR A 76 -3.05 -0.02 9.77
CA TYR A 76 -2.28 0.02 11.02
C TYR A 76 -2.19 1.41 11.65
N ALA A 77 -2.76 2.46 11.03
CA ALA A 77 -2.84 3.75 11.71
C ALA A 77 -3.82 3.66 12.89
N PRO A 78 -3.51 4.32 14.02
CA PRO A 78 -4.40 4.32 15.18
C PRO A 78 -5.77 4.89 14.82
N PRO A 79 -6.86 4.37 15.42
CA PRO A 79 -8.20 4.86 15.17
C PRO A 79 -8.26 6.36 15.49
N SER A 80 -8.94 7.11 14.61
CA SER A 80 -9.09 8.55 14.78
C SER A 80 -9.87 8.83 16.07
N ASN A 81 -9.32 9.67 16.96
CA ASN A 81 -9.94 10.02 18.24
C ASN A 81 -11.42 10.45 18.02
N PRO A 82 -12.43 9.84 18.68
CA PRO A 82 -13.84 10.17 18.45
C PRO A 82 -14.16 11.66 18.60
N ASP A 83 -13.46 12.40 19.46
CA ASP A 83 -13.59 13.86 19.61
C ASP A 83 -13.12 14.67 18.38
N SER A 84 -12.38 14.05 17.46
CA SER A 84 -12.00 14.65 16.19
C SER A 84 -13.10 14.54 15.12
N GLN A 85 -14.11 13.68 15.34
CA GLN A 85 -15.22 13.49 14.40
C GLN A 85 -16.32 14.57 14.55
N SER A 86 -16.45 15.16 15.74
CA SER A 86 -17.43 16.21 16.06
C SER A 86 -16.98 17.62 15.64
N LYS A 87 -15.68 17.83 15.42
CA LYS A 87 -15.18 19.09 14.86
C LYS A 87 -15.47 19.11 13.36
N LYS A 88 -16.27 20.08 12.90
CA LYS A 88 -16.44 20.39 11.46
C LYS A 88 -15.07 20.31 10.80
N LYS A 89 -14.87 19.33 9.92
CA LYS A 89 -13.61 19.17 9.19
C LYS A 89 -13.37 20.48 8.46
N LYS A 90 -12.40 21.27 8.93
CA LYS A 90 -11.93 22.44 8.20
C LYS A 90 -11.51 21.94 6.82
N GLU A 91 -11.99 22.60 5.78
CA GLU A 91 -11.54 22.32 4.43
C GLU A 91 -10.02 22.45 4.40
N SER A 92 -9.36 21.40 3.94
CA SER A 92 -7.90 21.40 3.80
C SER A 92 -7.54 22.02 2.47
N ASN A 93 -6.55 22.91 2.47
CA ASN A 93 -5.92 23.43 1.26
C ASN A 93 -4.99 22.39 0.60
N LEU A 94 -4.73 21.26 1.27
CA LEU A 94 -3.97 20.16 0.70
C LEU A 94 -4.83 19.35 -0.27
N PRO A 95 -4.21 18.68 -1.27
CA PRO A 95 -4.92 17.77 -2.15
C PRO A 95 -5.76 16.75 -1.35
N GLN A 96 -7.03 16.64 -1.73
CA GLN A 96 -7.93 15.67 -1.14
C GLN A 96 -7.89 14.39 -1.95
N PHE A 97 -7.45 13.31 -1.31
CA PHE A 97 -7.46 11.99 -1.92
C PHE A 97 -8.79 11.29 -1.67
N ARG A 98 -9.22 10.45 -2.61
CA ARG A 98 -10.38 9.59 -2.40
C ARG A 98 -10.14 8.76 -1.14
N LYS A 99 -11.12 8.74 -0.24
CA LYS A 99 -11.02 8.06 1.07
C LYS A 99 -10.64 6.58 0.97
N ASN A 100 -10.86 5.94 -0.18
CA ASN A 100 -10.79 4.51 -0.34
C ASN A 100 -9.95 4.12 -1.55
N LEU A 101 -8.84 3.43 -1.32
CA LEU A 101 -8.01 2.80 -2.34
C LEU A 101 -8.17 1.28 -2.25
N TYR A 102 -9.32 0.76 -2.65
CA TYR A 102 -9.64 -0.67 -2.54
C TYR A 102 -8.90 -1.51 -3.59
N THR A 103 -7.63 -1.79 -3.35
CA THR A 103 -6.88 -2.74 -4.16
C THR A 103 -7.36 -4.16 -3.88
N LYS A 104 -6.99 -5.10 -4.76
CA LYS A 104 -7.35 -6.51 -4.59
C LYS A 104 -6.85 -7.05 -3.24
N GLU A 105 -5.64 -6.69 -2.85
CA GLU A 105 -5.02 -7.11 -1.60
C GLU A 105 -5.80 -6.60 -0.38
N ILE A 106 -6.37 -5.38 -0.46
CA ILE A 106 -7.25 -4.88 0.62
C ILE A 106 -8.53 -5.70 0.70
N ILE A 107 -9.11 -6.01 -0.46
CA ILE A 107 -10.36 -6.78 -0.51
C ILE A 107 -10.11 -8.17 0.06
N ASP A 108 -9.04 -8.85 -0.39
CA ASP A 108 -8.69 -10.19 0.03
C ASP A 108 -8.42 -10.26 1.54
N PHE A 109 -7.62 -9.33 2.09
CA PHE A 109 -7.36 -9.24 3.54
C PHE A 109 -8.65 -9.05 4.37
N ILE A 110 -9.55 -8.16 3.93
CA ILE A 110 -10.80 -7.90 4.65
C ILE A 110 -11.75 -9.10 4.59
N LEU A 111 -11.77 -9.84 3.48
CA LEU A 111 -12.56 -11.06 3.34
C LEU A 111 -11.99 -12.18 4.21
N GLU A 112 -10.67 -12.32 4.30
CA GLU A 112 -9.98 -13.29 5.18
C GLU A 112 -10.34 -13.05 6.66
N LEU A 113 -10.25 -11.81 7.16
CA LEU A 113 -10.66 -11.46 8.54
C LEU A 113 -12.12 -11.82 8.86
N LEU A 114 -13.02 -11.71 7.87
CA LEU A 114 -14.42 -12.08 8.02
C LEU A 114 -14.62 -13.60 8.02
N GLU A 115 -13.85 -14.33 7.22
CA GLU A 115 -13.91 -15.79 7.09
C GLU A 115 -13.36 -16.50 8.32
N GLU A 116 -12.25 -15.99 8.85
CA GLU A 116 -11.63 -16.48 10.09
C GLU A 116 -12.42 -16.06 11.34
N GLY A 117 -13.39 -15.15 11.19
CA GLY A 117 -14.20 -14.64 12.29
C GLY A 117 -13.44 -13.70 13.23
N GLU A 118 -12.24 -13.24 12.85
CA GLU A 118 -11.43 -12.32 13.65
C GLU A 118 -12.13 -10.97 13.86
N LYS A 119 -12.93 -10.52 12.88
CA LYS A 119 -13.71 -9.29 12.96
C LYS A 119 -15.11 -9.44 12.39
N THR A 120 -16.09 -8.77 13.00
CA THR A 120 -17.45 -8.67 12.46
C THR A 120 -17.53 -7.62 11.35
N LYS A 121 -18.60 -7.67 10.54
CA LYS A 121 -18.89 -6.66 9.51
C LYS A 121 -18.91 -5.26 10.10
N GLU A 122 -19.47 -5.08 11.30
CA GLU A 122 -19.54 -3.81 12.01
C GLU A 122 -18.15 -3.31 12.41
N GLN A 123 -17.29 -4.18 12.94
CA GLN A 123 -15.91 -3.85 13.28
C GLN A 123 -15.11 -3.45 12.02
N ILE A 124 -15.25 -4.20 10.93
CA ILE A 124 -14.63 -3.88 9.64
C ILE A 124 -15.05 -2.48 9.15
N MET A 125 -16.36 -2.18 9.17
CA MET A 125 -16.89 -0.89 8.72
C MET A 125 -16.36 0.28 9.56
N LEU A 126 -16.22 0.09 10.88
CA LEU A 126 -15.77 1.13 11.81
C LEU A 126 -14.26 1.37 11.71
N GLU A 127 -13.47 0.30 11.78
CA GLU A 127 -12.01 0.34 11.90
C GLU A 127 -11.34 0.73 10.58
N TYR A 128 -11.74 0.11 9.48
CA TYR A 128 -11.17 0.35 8.16
C TYR A 128 -11.94 1.38 7.34
N LYS A 129 -12.99 1.99 7.93
CA LYS A 129 -13.83 3.02 7.30
C LYS A 129 -14.42 2.57 5.95
N ILE A 130 -14.71 1.27 5.82
CA ILE A 130 -15.32 0.68 4.63
C ILE A 130 -16.82 0.90 4.67
N PRO A 131 -17.43 1.59 3.68
CA PRO A 131 -18.88 1.75 3.62
C PRO A 131 -19.58 0.40 3.54
N LYS A 132 -20.73 0.28 4.22
CA LYS A 132 -21.58 -0.91 4.20
C LYS A 132 -21.81 -1.46 2.79
N THR A 133 -22.20 -0.59 1.85
CA THR A 133 -22.49 -0.99 0.46
C THR A 133 -21.25 -1.48 -0.30
N THR A 134 -20.05 -1.05 0.10
CA THR A 134 -18.80 -1.56 -0.45
C THR A 134 -18.51 -2.95 0.11
N LEU A 135 -18.54 -3.11 1.44
CA LEU A 135 -18.22 -4.38 2.10
C LEU A 135 -19.15 -5.50 1.63
N TYR A 136 -20.46 -5.23 1.60
CA TYR A 136 -21.44 -6.20 1.14
C TYR A 136 -21.24 -6.59 -0.33
N ARG A 137 -20.74 -5.67 -1.17
CA ARG A 137 -20.42 -5.97 -2.57
C ARG A 137 -19.22 -6.89 -2.71
N TRP A 138 -18.21 -6.77 -1.86
CA TRP A 138 -17.06 -7.68 -1.86
C TRP A 138 -17.48 -9.07 -1.44
N ILE A 139 -18.28 -9.18 -0.37
CA ILE A 139 -18.79 -10.46 0.13
C ILE A 139 -19.62 -11.17 -0.94
N HIS A 140 -20.46 -10.44 -1.69
CA HIS A 140 -21.30 -11.04 -2.75
C HIS A 140 -20.51 -11.38 -4.03
N LYS A 141 -19.41 -10.69 -4.30
CA LYS A 141 -18.57 -10.96 -5.48
C LYS A 141 -17.61 -12.13 -5.31
N LYS A 142 -17.47 -12.62 -4.07
CA LYS A 142 -16.81 -13.89 -3.77
C LYS A 142 -17.67 -15.04 -4.30
#